data_AF-A0A959AWQ9-F1
#
_entry.id   AF-A0A959AWQ9-F1
#
_cell.length_a   1.000
_cell.length_b   1.000
_cell.length_c   1.000
_cell.angle_alpha   90.00
_cell.angle_beta   90.00
_cell.angle_gamma   90.00
#
_symmetry.space_group_name_H-M   'P 1'
#
loop_
_entity.id
_entity.type
_entity.pdbx_description
1 polymer ?
#
loop_
_entity_poly.entity_id
_entity_poly.type
_entity_poly.pdbx_seq_one_letter_code
_entity_poly.pdbx_strand_id
1 'polypeptide(L)'
;MKYPLLLTLAALYTACAPAEKQPAEAEASSQEAFVANPQPVSEQEVKTLEIGAPAPDFHLPGIDGKFYSLADFEGAKALAIVFTCNHCPTAQAYEERLQSVAAEYRDKGGALVAISPNSPLGLLYEELGYTDLNDDYEEMKIRAEAHNFNFPYLYDGDTQETSLKYGPVATPHVFVFDANRKLAYTGRIDGSEKPGTANAEGLRAAIDAVLDGQPVAEPATKTFGCSTKWGWKLDYKKKMNREWAEKPVRLSKLDEEGIKGLLKNEDSGKLRLINIWATWCGPCILEFPEFIVLQRMYGARDFEFVSLSADNPEQEDKALAFLKEKQAACPNYLFSKDDKYALIEAVDPEWNGALPYSILVEPGGKAVWKHQGEVDFYELKRVIVEHEMMGRYY
;
A
#
# COMPACT_ATOMS: atom_id res chain seq x y z
N MET A 1 -61.01 75.27 -12.62
CA MET A 1 -62.07 74.94 -11.65
C MET A 1 -61.42 74.46 -10.36
N LYS A 2 -61.84 75.03 -9.23
CA LYS A 2 -61.41 74.82 -7.83
C LYS A 2 -61.72 73.36 -7.40
N TYR A 3 -60.99 72.64 -6.55
CA TYR A 3 -60.69 72.84 -5.11
C TYR A 3 -59.61 71.82 -4.63
N PRO A 4 -59.04 71.98 -3.41
CA PRO A 4 -57.78 71.38 -2.96
C PRO A 4 -57.91 70.19 -1.97
N LEU A 5 -56.76 69.55 -1.75
CA LEU A 5 -56.21 68.88 -0.55
C LEU A 5 -57.13 68.62 0.66
N LEU A 6 -57.19 67.35 1.10
CA LEU A 6 -57.50 66.98 2.49
C LEU A 6 -56.68 65.75 2.92
N LEU A 7 -55.97 65.92 4.04
CA LEU A 7 -55.24 64.89 4.79
C LEU A 7 -56.20 63.84 5.38
N THR A 8 -55.79 62.58 5.38
CA THR A 8 -56.28 61.56 6.32
C THR A 8 -55.12 60.75 6.87
N LEU A 9 -54.84 60.93 8.16
CA LEU A 9 -54.06 60.03 9.01
C LEU A 9 -54.83 58.72 9.18
N ALA A 10 -54.21 57.58 8.89
CA ALA A 10 -54.72 56.26 9.27
C ALA A 10 -53.74 55.61 10.24
N ALA A 11 -54.20 55.41 11.48
CA ALA A 11 -53.50 54.70 12.53
C ALA A 11 -53.51 53.19 12.24
N LEU A 12 -52.32 52.58 12.18
CA LEU A 12 -52.14 51.13 12.06
C LEU A 12 -52.28 50.49 13.45
N TYR A 13 -53.34 49.71 13.63
CA TYR A 13 -53.53 48.83 14.78
C TYR A 13 -52.60 47.63 14.68
N THR A 14 -51.81 47.42 15.73
CA THR A 14 -51.01 46.23 15.98
C THR A 14 -51.89 45.06 16.45
N ALA A 15 -51.75 43.91 15.80
CA ALA A 15 -52.22 42.62 16.30
C ALA A 15 -51.01 41.68 16.44
N CYS A 16 -50.74 41.25 17.66
CA CYS A 16 -49.69 40.28 18.00
C CYS A 16 -50.05 38.88 17.47
N ALA A 17 -49.12 38.25 16.75
CA ALA A 17 -49.09 36.81 16.52
C ALA A 17 -48.02 36.16 17.43
N PRO A 18 -48.24 34.94 17.95
CA PRO A 18 -47.30 34.27 18.85
C PRO A 18 -46.07 33.74 18.10
N ALA A 19 -44.91 33.85 18.75
CA ALA A 19 -43.62 33.43 18.20
C ALA A 19 -43.58 31.92 17.92
N GLU A 20 -43.46 31.55 16.65
CA GLU A 20 -43.07 30.21 16.22
C GLU A 20 -41.61 29.96 16.61
N LYS A 21 -41.37 28.89 17.39
CA LYS A 21 -40.03 28.38 17.63
C LYS A 21 -39.47 27.82 16.33
N GLN A 22 -38.38 28.40 15.84
CA GLN A 22 -37.54 27.77 14.81
C GLN A 22 -37.11 26.37 15.29
N PRO A 23 -37.11 25.36 14.40
CA PRO A 23 -36.46 24.09 14.70
C PRO A 23 -34.96 24.37 14.86
N ALA A 24 -34.34 23.81 15.91
CA ALA A 24 -32.91 23.80 16.05
C ALA A 24 -32.31 23.09 14.81
N GLU A 25 -31.53 23.84 14.02
CA GLU A 25 -30.62 23.27 13.05
C GLU A 25 -29.69 22.33 13.82
N ALA A 26 -29.77 21.04 13.52
CA ALA A 26 -28.77 20.09 13.95
C ALA A 26 -27.44 20.56 13.32
N GLU A 27 -26.53 21.07 14.15
CA GLU A 27 -25.14 21.27 13.77
C GLU A 27 -24.61 19.93 13.29
N ALA A 28 -24.55 19.76 11.97
CA ALA A 28 -23.74 18.73 11.36
C ALA A 28 -22.30 19.05 11.75
N SER A 29 -21.81 18.38 12.80
CA SER A 29 -20.40 18.35 13.15
C SER A 29 -19.67 17.83 11.92
N SER A 30 -19.02 18.74 11.19
CA SER A 30 -18.02 18.39 10.20
C SER A 30 -16.83 17.83 10.98
N GLN A 31 -16.85 16.53 11.28
CA GLN A 31 -15.65 15.84 11.73
C GLN A 31 -14.62 16.01 10.61
N GLU A 32 -13.52 16.70 10.92
CA GLU A 32 -12.39 16.81 10.00
C GLU A 32 -11.91 15.40 9.64
N ALA A 33 -11.68 15.16 8.35
CA ALA A 33 -11.21 13.87 7.88
C ALA A 33 -9.85 13.54 8.51
N PHE A 34 -9.63 12.28 8.87
CA PHE A 34 -8.34 11.82 9.40
C PHE A 34 -7.21 12.11 8.40
N VAL A 35 -6.11 12.66 8.91
CA VAL A 35 -4.86 12.88 8.16
C VAL A 35 -3.76 12.07 8.84
N ALA A 36 -3.18 11.13 8.11
CA ALA A 36 -2.11 10.29 8.64
C ALA A 36 -0.88 11.13 9.00
N ASN A 37 -0.30 10.86 10.16
CA ASN A 37 0.87 11.53 10.70
C ASN A 37 1.77 10.52 11.43
N PRO A 38 2.56 9.71 10.68
CA PRO A 38 3.39 8.67 11.27
C PRO A 38 4.44 9.20 12.25
N GLN A 39 4.51 8.59 13.44
CA GLN A 39 5.43 8.99 14.49
C GLN A 39 6.48 7.90 14.79
N PRO A 40 7.72 8.29 15.09
CA PRO A 40 8.66 7.39 15.74
C PRO A 40 8.09 6.90 17.08
N VAL A 41 8.16 5.61 17.30
CA VAL A 41 7.82 4.96 18.57
C VAL A 41 9.10 4.54 19.30
N SER A 42 9.07 4.43 20.62
CA SER A 42 10.22 3.88 21.37
C SER A 42 10.25 2.35 21.26
N GLU A 43 11.45 1.79 21.06
CA GLU A 43 11.64 0.35 21.05
C GLU A 43 11.31 -0.25 22.42
N GLN A 44 10.50 -1.31 22.42
CA GLN A 44 10.07 -2.02 23.61
C GLN A 44 9.77 -3.48 23.31
N GLU A 45 9.76 -4.31 24.35
CA GLU A 45 9.26 -5.69 24.24
C GLU A 45 7.75 -5.66 24.01
N VAL A 46 7.31 -6.32 22.93
CA VAL A 46 5.88 -6.45 22.61
C VAL A 46 5.44 -7.86 22.94
N LYS A 47 4.50 -7.99 23.89
CA LYS A 47 3.94 -9.27 24.31
C LYS A 47 2.58 -9.48 23.67
N THR A 48 2.41 -10.63 23.03
CA THR A 48 1.09 -11.05 22.52
C THR A 48 0.12 -11.25 23.67
N LEU A 49 -1.10 -10.76 23.49
CA LEU A 49 -2.19 -10.90 24.44
C LEU A 49 -2.45 -12.39 24.79
N GLU A 50 -2.57 -12.69 26.08
CA GLU A 50 -2.80 -14.07 26.57
C GLU A 50 -4.27 -14.47 26.53
N ILE A 51 -4.54 -15.77 26.39
CA ILE A 51 -5.91 -16.32 26.40
C ILE A 51 -6.63 -15.94 27.69
N GLY A 52 -7.87 -15.48 27.55
CA GLY A 52 -8.73 -15.01 28.64
C GLY A 52 -8.56 -13.52 28.99
N ALA A 53 -7.54 -12.84 28.46
CA ALA A 53 -7.35 -11.41 28.67
C ALA A 53 -8.48 -10.60 27.99
N PRO A 54 -8.89 -9.46 28.58
CA PRO A 54 -9.84 -8.56 27.93
C PRO A 54 -9.23 -7.94 26.68
N ALA A 55 -10.05 -7.71 25.65
CA ALA A 55 -9.66 -6.96 24.46
C ALA A 55 -9.24 -5.53 24.86
N PRO A 56 -8.00 -5.10 24.57
CA PRO A 56 -7.64 -3.70 24.72
C PRO A 56 -8.49 -2.84 23.79
N ASP A 57 -9.03 -1.74 24.31
CA ASP A 57 -9.82 -0.80 23.51
C ASP A 57 -8.92 0.01 22.57
N PHE A 58 -9.53 0.53 21.50
CA PHE A 58 -8.87 1.29 20.45
C PHE A 58 -9.77 2.41 19.92
N HIS A 59 -9.16 3.39 19.26
CA HIS A 59 -9.87 4.44 18.52
C HIS A 59 -9.11 4.70 17.23
N LEU A 60 -9.44 3.95 16.19
CA LEU A 60 -8.64 3.92 14.95
C LEU A 60 -9.44 4.41 13.75
N PRO A 61 -8.82 5.18 12.85
CA PRO A 61 -9.43 5.56 11.58
C PRO A 61 -9.56 4.35 10.67
N GLY A 62 -10.77 4.10 10.20
CA GLY A 62 -11.07 3.22 9.09
C GLY A 62 -10.86 3.92 7.76
N ILE A 63 -10.55 3.14 6.72
CA ILE A 63 -10.44 3.63 5.34
C ILE A 63 -11.75 4.22 4.79
N ASP A 64 -12.90 3.97 5.44
CA ASP A 64 -14.22 4.52 5.08
C ASP A 64 -14.47 5.92 5.69
N GLY A 65 -13.45 6.50 6.33
CA GLY A 65 -13.51 7.83 6.95
C GLY A 65 -14.11 7.87 8.35
N LYS A 66 -14.52 6.73 8.92
CA LYS A 66 -15.02 6.65 10.30
C LYS A 66 -13.93 6.26 11.27
N PHE A 67 -14.10 6.61 12.54
CA PHE A 67 -13.33 6.03 13.62
C PHE A 67 -14.06 4.85 14.23
N TYR A 68 -13.32 3.81 14.58
CA TYR A 68 -13.83 2.59 15.19
C TYR A 68 -13.19 2.35 16.56
N SER A 69 -13.98 1.75 17.44
CA SER A 69 -13.66 1.31 18.79
C SER A 69 -14.24 -0.08 19.05
N LEU A 70 -13.97 -0.69 20.21
CA LEU A 70 -14.62 -1.96 20.57
C LEU A 70 -16.14 -1.83 20.70
N ALA A 71 -16.65 -0.65 21.08
CA ALA A 71 -18.07 -0.39 21.25
C ALA A 71 -18.86 -0.53 19.94
N ASP A 72 -18.24 -0.19 18.80
CA ASP A 72 -18.85 -0.32 17.47
C ASP A 72 -19.14 -1.78 17.08
N PHE A 73 -18.58 -2.73 17.83
CA PHE A 73 -18.78 -4.16 17.62
C PHE A 73 -19.61 -4.82 18.73
N GLU A 74 -20.21 -4.09 19.68
CA GLU A 74 -20.88 -4.67 20.88
C GLU A 74 -21.96 -5.72 20.56
N GLY A 75 -22.63 -5.61 19.40
CA GLY A 75 -23.65 -6.56 18.96
C GLY A 75 -23.10 -7.94 18.54
N ALA A 76 -21.78 -8.05 18.32
CA ALA A 76 -21.14 -9.30 17.91
C ALA A 76 -20.84 -10.19 19.13
N LYS A 77 -21.34 -11.43 19.09
CA LYS A 77 -21.06 -12.49 20.07
C LYS A 77 -19.64 -13.04 19.92
N ALA A 78 -19.09 -12.99 18.71
CA ALA A 78 -17.70 -13.29 18.42
C ALA A 78 -17.07 -12.12 17.65
N LEU A 79 -15.94 -11.59 18.11
CA LEU A 79 -15.20 -10.53 17.41
C LEU A 79 -13.83 -11.05 17.01
N ALA A 80 -13.58 -11.14 15.71
CA ALA A 80 -12.26 -11.44 15.16
C ALA A 80 -11.54 -10.12 14.79
N ILE A 81 -10.41 -9.85 15.45
CA ILE A 81 -9.48 -8.78 15.10
C ILE A 81 -8.30 -9.42 14.38
N VAL A 82 -8.06 -9.00 13.15
CA VAL A 82 -6.98 -9.55 12.31
C VAL A 82 -5.98 -8.45 12.00
N PHE A 83 -4.77 -8.58 12.52
CA PHE A 83 -3.68 -7.70 12.13
C PHE A 83 -3.14 -8.16 10.79
N THR A 84 -3.24 -7.34 9.75
CA THR A 84 -2.86 -7.65 8.36
C THR A 84 -2.18 -6.46 7.69
N CYS A 85 -1.70 -6.56 6.45
CA CYS A 85 -1.10 -5.43 5.73
C CYS A 85 -1.22 -5.59 4.21
N ASN A 86 -0.82 -4.56 3.45
CA ASN A 86 -0.92 -4.54 1.99
C ASN A 86 0.29 -5.22 1.34
N HIS A 87 1.49 -5.05 1.91
CA HIS A 87 2.71 -5.47 1.22
C HIS A 87 3.08 -6.96 1.39
N CYS A 88 2.69 -7.57 2.52
CA CYS A 88 3.15 -8.92 2.84
C CYS A 88 2.51 -9.95 1.89
N PRO A 89 3.30 -10.81 1.22
CA PRO A 89 2.75 -11.82 0.31
C PRO A 89 1.81 -12.79 1.02
N THR A 90 2.11 -13.14 2.27
CA THR A 90 1.24 -13.98 3.10
C THR A 90 -0.08 -13.26 3.40
N ALA A 91 -0.05 -11.99 3.84
CA ALA A 91 -1.26 -11.22 4.11
C ALA A 91 -2.15 -11.09 2.87
N GLN A 92 -1.57 -10.75 1.72
CA GLN A 92 -2.28 -10.68 0.44
C GLN A 92 -2.94 -12.01 0.09
N ALA A 93 -2.27 -13.14 0.31
CA ALA A 93 -2.80 -14.49 0.02
C ALA A 93 -3.98 -14.92 0.92
N TYR A 94 -4.25 -14.20 2.02
CA TYR A 94 -5.37 -14.48 2.92
C TYR A 94 -6.59 -13.58 2.69
N GLU A 95 -6.51 -12.55 1.86
CA GLU A 95 -7.58 -11.53 1.68
C GLU A 95 -8.94 -12.16 1.34
N GLU A 96 -9.01 -13.01 0.31
CA GLU A 96 -10.26 -13.66 -0.11
C GLU A 96 -10.86 -14.54 0.99
N ARG A 97 -10.02 -15.22 1.77
CA ARG A 97 -10.46 -16.06 2.89
C ARG A 97 -11.03 -15.21 4.02
N LEU A 98 -10.39 -14.10 4.35
CA LEU A 98 -10.89 -13.16 5.35
C LEU A 98 -12.23 -12.54 4.91
N GLN A 99 -12.38 -12.20 3.62
CA GLN A 99 -13.65 -11.70 3.08
C GLN A 99 -14.76 -12.74 3.17
N SER A 100 -14.45 -14.00 2.87
CA SER A 100 -15.38 -15.12 2.99
C SER A 100 -15.81 -15.35 4.44
N VAL A 101 -14.87 -15.32 5.40
CA VAL A 101 -15.18 -15.39 6.83
C VAL A 101 -16.06 -14.22 7.26
N ALA A 102 -15.69 -12.99 6.89
CA ALA A 102 -16.46 -11.80 7.25
C ALA A 102 -17.89 -11.83 6.71
N ALA A 103 -18.08 -12.30 5.47
CA ALA A 103 -19.40 -12.46 4.87
C ALA A 103 -20.24 -13.52 5.59
N GLU A 104 -19.65 -14.70 5.85
CA GLU A 104 -20.38 -15.82 6.43
C GLU A 104 -20.82 -15.57 7.88
N TYR A 105 -19.97 -14.96 8.69
CA TYR A 105 -20.23 -14.82 10.11
C TYR A 105 -21.03 -13.58 10.49
N ARG A 106 -21.14 -12.60 9.60
CA ARG A 106 -21.94 -11.38 9.82
C ARG A 106 -23.37 -11.71 10.25
N ASP A 107 -24.01 -12.66 9.58
CA ASP A 107 -25.40 -13.06 9.86
C ASP A 107 -25.51 -14.13 10.96
N LYS A 108 -24.38 -14.67 11.42
CA LYS A 108 -24.30 -15.67 12.51
C LYS A 108 -23.99 -15.05 13.87
N GLY A 109 -23.87 -13.72 13.94
CA GLY A 109 -23.53 -12.98 15.17
C GLY A 109 -22.03 -12.82 15.40
N GLY A 110 -21.20 -13.02 14.38
CA GLY A 110 -19.78 -12.69 14.39
C GLY A 110 -19.48 -11.37 13.67
N ALA A 111 -18.36 -10.74 14.02
CA ALA A 111 -17.80 -9.60 13.31
C ALA A 111 -16.30 -9.81 13.07
N LEU A 112 -15.81 -9.31 11.94
CA LEU A 112 -14.39 -9.30 11.60
C LEU A 112 -13.97 -7.85 11.35
N VAL A 113 -12.85 -7.45 11.94
CA VAL A 113 -12.19 -6.17 11.71
C VAL A 113 -10.70 -6.42 11.45
N ALA A 114 -10.18 -5.78 10.41
CA ALA A 114 -8.78 -5.83 10.07
C ALA A 114 -8.07 -4.56 10.57
N ILE A 115 -6.85 -4.69 11.06
CA ILE A 115 -6.01 -3.56 11.49
C ILE A 115 -4.66 -3.66 10.77
N SER A 116 -4.22 -2.58 10.13
CA SER A 116 -2.85 -2.44 9.62
C SER A 116 -1.93 -1.98 10.76
N PRO A 117 -1.02 -2.84 11.25
CA PRO A 117 -0.16 -2.50 12.38
C PRO A 117 1.10 -1.77 11.95
N ASN A 118 1.36 -1.64 10.65
CA ASN A 118 2.66 -1.25 10.12
C ASN A 118 2.79 0.26 10.06
N SER A 119 3.90 0.78 10.57
CA SER A 119 4.28 2.16 10.37
C SER A 119 5.06 2.30 9.06
N PRO A 120 4.68 3.23 8.16
CA PRO A 120 5.44 3.48 6.93
C PRO A 120 6.87 4.00 7.22
N LEU A 121 7.12 4.51 8.43
CA LEU A 121 8.47 4.86 8.88
C LEU A 121 9.38 3.63 9.01
N GLY A 122 8.83 2.51 9.49
CA GLY A 122 9.56 1.26 9.71
C GLY A 122 9.71 0.37 8.47
N LEU A 123 8.98 0.67 7.39
CA LEU A 123 8.99 -0.12 6.16
C LEU A 123 10.15 0.27 5.23
N LEU A 124 10.79 -0.74 4.64
CA LEU A 124 11.85 -0.59 3.64
C LEU A 124 11.32 -0.85 2.23
N TYR A 125 11.92 -0.22 1.22
CA TYR A 125 11.60 -0.54 -0.17
C TYR A 125 11.87 -2.01 -0.47
N GLU A 126 12.97 -2.55 0.05
CA GLU A 126 13.38 -3.94 -0.11
C GLU A 126 12.36 -4.96 0.47
N GLU A 127 11.41 -4.50 1.31
CA GLU A 127 10.33 -5.34 1.84
C GLU A 127 9.06 -5.32 0.96
N LEU A 128 9.01 -4.46 -0.06
CA LEU A 128 7.85 -4.27 -0.95
C LEU A 128 7.89 -5.14 -2.22
N GLY A 129 8.74 -6.17 -2.26
CA GLY A 129 8.99 -6.92 -3.49
C GLY A 129 7.80 -7.71 -4.06
N TYR A 130 6.73 -7.89 -3.29
CA TYR A 130 5.53 -8.66 -3.67
C TYR A 130 4.28 -7.77 -3.83
N THR A 131 4.44 -6.46 -3.83
CA THR A 131 3.33 -5.52 -3.79
C THR A 131 3.56 -4.34 -4.71
N ASP A 132 2.46 -3.72 -5.09
CA ASP A 132 2.33 -2.43 -5.75
C ASP A 132 2.11 -1.28 -4.76
N LEU A 133 1.78 -1.61 -3.51
CA LEU A 133 1.36 -0.68 -2.46
C LEU A 133 2.13 -0.91 -1.14
N ASN A 134 2.48 0.19 -0.48
CA ASN A 134 2.90 0.39 0.90
C ASN A 134 1.71 0.21 1.88
N ASP A 135 1.98 0.37 3.17
CA ASP A 135 1.01 0.23 4.26
C ASP A 135 0.56 1.57 4.86
N ASP A 136 0.79 2.69 4.18
CA ASP A 136 0.21 3.97 4.61
C ASP A 136 -1.30 4.02 4.41
N TYR A 137 -1.94 4.98 5.09
CA TYR A 137 -3.41 5.08 5.13
C TYR A 137 -4.04 5.31 3.75
N GLU A 138 -3.39 6.05 2.86
CA GLU A 138 -3.96 6.34 1.54
C GLU A 138 -3.87 5.10 0.64
N GLU A 139 -2.74 4.41 0.66
CA GLU A 139 -2.55 3.19 -0.12
C GLU A 139 -3.37 1.99 0.41
N MET A 140 -3.71 1.96 1.71
CA MET A 140 -4.71 1.05 2.25
C MET A 140 -6.10 1.22 1.61
N LYS A 141 -6.53 2.45 1.31
CA LYS A 141 -7.80 2.69 0.63
C LYS A 141 -7.79 2.09 -0.77
N ILE A 142 -6.70 2.33 -1.51
CA ILE A 142 -6.50 1.80 -2.87
C ILE A 142 -6.56 0.27 -2.86
N ARG A 143 -5.85 -0.38 -1.92
CA ARG A 143 -5.84 -1.85 -1.79
C ARG A 143 -7.23 -2.39 -1.55
N ALA A 144 -7.92 -1.84 -0.56
CA ALA A 144 -9.22 -2.33 -0.13
C ALA A 144 -10.31 -2.13 -1.20
N GLU A 145 -10.25 -1.03 -1.96
CA GLU A 145 -11.13 -0.79 -3.11
C GLU A 145 -10.84 -1.81 -4.23
N ALA A 146 -9.59 -1.97 -4.63
CA ALA A 146 -9.20 -2.90 -5.69
C ALA A 146 -9.57 -4.36 -5.38
N HIS A 147 -9.52 -4.74 -4.10
CA HIS A 147 -9.82 -6.10 -3.64
C HIS A 147 -11.22 -6.26 -3.03
N ASN A 148 -12.06 -5.23 -3.02
CA ASN A 148 -13.44 -5.25 -2.51
C ASN A 148 -13.56 -5.70 -1.04
N PHE A 149 -12.72 -5.18 -0.14
CA PHE A 149 -12.79 -5.57 1.28
C PHE A 149 -14.18 -5.30 1.85
N ASN A 150 -14.76 -6.30 2.52
CA ASN A 150 -16.13 -6.30 3.03
C ASN A 150 -16.19 -6.24 4.57
N PHE A 151 -15.09 -5.87 5.19
CA PHE A 151 -14.91 -5.69 6.63
C PHE A 151 -14.22 -4.35 6.89
N PRO A 152 -14.37 -3.73 8.08
CA PRO A 152 -13.62 -2.52 8.41
C PRO A 152 -12.12 -2.79 8.36
N TYR A 153 -11.37 -1.93 7.68
CA TYR A 153 -9.91 -1.97 7.62
C TYR A 153 -9.35 -0.70 8.25
N LEU A 154 -8.72 -0.85 9.41
CA LEU A 154 -8.33 0.24 10.31
C LEU A 154 -6.83 0.46 10.26
N TYR A 155 -6.40 1.71 10.40
CA TYR A 155 -4.98 2.08 10.37
C TYR A 155 -4.47 2.42 11.76
N ASP A 156 -3.42 1.72 12.19
CA ASP A 156 -2.71 1.95 13.45
C ASP A 156 -1.23 2.34 13.21
N GLY A 157 -0.85 2.64 11.96
CA GLY A 157 0.56 2.88 11.60
C GLY A 157 1.17 4.18 12.13
N ASP A 158 0.35 5.11 12.64
CA ASP A 158 0.84 6.38 13.13
C ASP A 158 1.58 6.27 14.46
N THR A 159 0.94 5.65 15.45
CA THR A 159 1.47 5.51 16.80
C THR A 159 1.64 4.05 17.21
N GLN A 160 0.99 3.12 16.49
CA GLN A 160 1.00 1.69 16.76
C GLN A 160 0.52 1.31 18.17
N GLU A 161 -0.22 2.21 18.84
CA GLU A 161 -0.65 2.04 20.22
C GLU A 161 -1.57 0.83 20.39
N THR A 162 -2.43 0.54 19.41
CA THR A 162 -3.29 -0.63 19.47
C THR A 162 -2.47 -1.90 19.28
N SER A 163 -1.60 -1.92 18.27
CA SER A 163 -0.71 -3.05 17.99
C SER A 163 0.22 -3.35 19.16
N LEU A 164 0.72 -2.33 19.86
CA LEU A 164 1.54 -2.50 21.07
C LEU A 164 0.79 -3.18 22.23
N LYS A 165 -0.53 -2.96 22.36
CA LYS A 165 -1.36 -3.57 23.40
C LYS A 165 -1.78 -5.01 23.07
N TYR A 166 -2.03 -5.31 21.80
CA TYR A 166 -2.42 -6.66 21.35
C TYR A 166 -1.22 -7.57 21.11
N GLY A 167 -0.12 -7.00 20.63
CA GLY A 167 1.13 -7.69 20.31
C GLY A 167 1.06 -8.65 19.12
N PRO A 168 0.72 -8.19 17.90
CA PRO A 168 0.83 -9.02 16.71
C PRO A 168 2.29 -9.33 16.40
N VAL A 169 2.59 -10.61 16.17
CA VAL A 169 3.95 -11.07 15.85
C VAL A 169 4.22 -11.12 14.35
N ALA A 170 3.16 -11.26 13.54
CA ALA A 170 3.21 -11.39 12.10
C ALA A 170 1.97 -10.77 11.45
N THR A 171 2.03 -10.58 10.14
CA THR A 171 0.87 -10.28 9.30
C THR A 171 0.65 -11.46 8.33
N PRO A 172 -0.54 -12.09 8.33
CA PRO A 172 -1.67 -11.84 9.22
C PRO A 172 -1.51 -12.50 10.62
N HIS A 173 -2.17 -11.95 11.65
CA HIS A 173 -2.30 -12.57 12.98
C HIS A 173 -3.70 -12.34 13.55
N VAL A 174 -4.35 -13.41 14.01
CA VAL A 174 -5.75 -13.42 14.43
C VAL A 174 -5.88 -13.36 15.96
N PHE A 175 -6.86 -12.60 16.43
CA PHE A 175 -7.36 -12.60 17.81
C PHE A 175 -8.90 -12.72 17.79
N VAL A 176 -9.47 -13.78 18.36
CA VAL A 176 -10.95 -13.94 18.46
C VAL A 176 -11.37 -13.77 19.90
N PHE A 177 -12.34 -12.88 20.12
CA PHE A 177 -12.90 -12.54 21.41
C PHE A 177 -14.34 -13.02 21.54
N ASP A 178 -14.72 -13.43 22.74
CA ASP A 178 -16.10 -13.81 23.08
C ASP A 178 -17.03 -12.59 23.28
N ALA A 179 -18.28 -12.87 23.65
CA ALA A 179 -19.31 -11.86 23.90
C ALA A 179 -18.96 -10.92 25.08
N ASN A 180 -18.07 -11.34 25.99
CA ASN A 180 -17.55 -10.53 27.08
C ASN A 180 -16.22 -9.84 26.73
N ARG A 181 -15.82 -9.90 25.46
CA ARG A 181 -14.54 -9.41 24.93
C ARG A 181 -13.33 -10.04 25.63
N LYS A 182 -13.42 -11.31 26.02
CA LYS A 182 -12.27 -12.10 26.49
C LYS A 182 -11.67 -12.87 25.33
N LEU A 183 -10.34 -12.86 25.23
CA LEU A 183 -9.61 -13.55 24.16
C LEU A 183 -9.84 -15.07 24.27
N ALA A 184 -10.51 -15.65 23.28
CA ALA A 184 -10.78 -17.07 23.19
C ALA A 184 -9.79 -17.78 22.25
N TYR A 185 -9.24 -17.06 21.27
CA TYR A 185 -8.26 -17.59 20.33
C TYR A 185 -7.22 -16.56 19.89
N THR A 186 -5.96 -16.97 19.76
CA THR A 186 -4.93 -16.20 19.03
C THR A 186 -4.05 -17.12 18.17
N GLY A 187 -3.72 -16.69 16.95
CA GLY A 187 -2.78 -17.41 16.10
C GLY A 187 -3.05 -17.34 14.60
N ARG A 188 -2.80 -18.45 13.89
CA ARG A 188 -2.93 -18.55 12.43
C ARG A 188 -4.39 -18.44 11.96
N ILE A 189 -4.57 -18.15 10.68
CA ILE A 189 -5.88 -18.25 10.02
C ILE A 189 -6.18 -19.73 9.72
N ASP A 190 -5.23 -20.44 9.11
CA ASP A 190 -5.32 -21.85 8.77
C ASP A 190 -3.94 -22.50 8.57
N GLY A 191 -3.89 -23.73 8.04
CA GLY A 191 -2.66 -24.49 7.84
C GLY A 191 -1.86 -24.18 6.57
N SER A 192 -2.30 -23.25 5.69
CA SER A 192 -1.60 -23.00 4.43
C SER A 192 -1.79 -21.57 3.90
N GLU A 193 -0.70 -20.84 3.70
CA GLU A 193 -0.71 -19.51 3.09
C GLU A 193 -1.09 -19.53 1.60
N LYS A 194 -0.94 -20.67 0.91
CA LYS A 194 -1.19 -20.75 -0.54
C LYS A 194 -2.70 -20.57 -0.84
N PRO A 195 -3.08 -19.69 -1.78
CA PRO A 195 -4.48 -19.57 -2.19
C PRO A 195 -5.05 -20.90 -2.70
N GLY A 196 -6.28 -21.23 -2.29
CA GLY A 196 -7.01 -22.42 -2.73
C GLY A 196 -6.61 -23.75 -2.08
N THR A 197 -5.67 -23.78 -1.13
CA THR A 197 -5.25 -25.02 -0.44
C THR A 197 -5.77 -25.16 0.99
N ALA A 198 -6.36 -24.10 1.55
CA ALA A 198 -7.01 -24.07 2.86
C ALA A 198 -8.19 -23.09 2.85
N ASN A 199 -8.99 -23.06 3.92
CA ASN A 199 -10.23 -22.28 3.96
C ASN A 199 -10.49 -21.61 5.32
N ALA A 200 -9.44 -21.06 5.94
CA ALA A 200 -9.51 -20.40 7.24
C ALA A 200 -10.02 -21.33 8.37
N GLU A 201 -9.77 -22.64 8.31
CA GLU A 201 -10.35 -23.61 9.23
C GLU A 201 -10.02 -23.34 10.71
N GLY A 202 -8.84 -22.75 11.01
CA GLY A 202 -8.47 -22.37 12.36
C GLY A 202 -9.32 -21.20 12.89
N LEU A 203 -9.42 -20.13 12.10
CA LEU A 203 -10.24 -18.96 12.41
C LEU A 203 -11.74 -19.32 12.49
N ARG A 204 -12.26 -20.12 11.55
CA ARG A 204 -13.65 -20.56 11.54
C ARG A 204 -14.01 -21.38 12.77
N ALA A 205 -13.19 -22.40 13.08
CA ALA A 205 -13.41 -23.23 14.26
C ALA A 205 -13.40 -22.42 15.57
N ALA A 206 -12.53 -21.41 15.67
CA ALA A 206 -12.50 -20.51 16.82
C ALA A 206 -13.78 -19.66 16.93
N ILE A 207 -14.25 -19.08 15.82
CA ILE A 207 -15.50 -18.31 15.79
C ILE A 207 -16.69 -19.21 16.13
N ASP A 208 -16.79 -20.39 15.49
CA ASP A 208 -17.87 -21.36 15.74
C ASP A 208 -17.95 -21.75 17.22
N ALA A 209 -16.81 -22.13 17.82
CA ALA A 209 -16.76 -22.50 19.23
C ALA A 209 -17.25 -21.36 20.15
N VAL A 210 -16.83 -20.12 19.88
CA VAL A 210 -17.31 -18.94 20.63
C VAL A 210 -18.81 -18.73 20.47
N LEU A 211 -19.34 -18.84 19.25
CA LEU A 211 -20.77 -18.66 18.98
C LEU A 211 -21.62 -19.76 19.63
N ASP A 212 -21.10 -20.98 19.73
CA ASP A 212 -21.72 -22.13 20.39
C ASP A 212 -21.53 -22.13 21.92
N GLY A 213 -20.81 -21.15 22.47
CA GLY A 213 -20.49 -21.06 23.90
C GLY A 213 -19.56 -22.18 24.39
N GLN A 214 -18.78 -22.78 23.49
CA GLN A 214 -17.81 -23.83 23.77
C GLN A 214 -16.39 -23.26 23.86
N PRO A 215 -15.50 -23.89 24.65
CA PRO A 215 -14.09 -23.54 24.63
C PRO A 215 -13.46 -23.88 23.26
N VAL A 216 -12.59 -23.00 22.77
CA VAL A 216 -11.78 -23.28 21.56
C VAL A 216 -10.80 -24.40 21.89
N ALA A 217 -10.80 -25.48 21.10
CA ALA A 217 -9.98 -26.67 21.37
C ALA A 217 -8.47 -26.38 21.35
N GLU A 218 -8.01 -25.58 20.39
CA GLU A 218 -6.65 -25.07 20.30
C GLU A 218 -6.68 -23.54 20.44
N PRO A 219 -6.75 -22.99 21.67
CA PRO A 219 -6.96 -21.56 21.86
C PRO A 219 -5.74 -20.72 21.45
N ALA A 220 -4.54 -21.30 21.40
CA ALA A 220 -3.34 -20.60 20.95
C ALA A 220 -2.61 -21.43 19.90
N THR A 221 -2.33 -20.84 18.74
CA THR A 221 -1.52 -21.47 17.70
C THR A 221 -0.37 -20.55 17.28
N LYS A 222 0.67 -21.13 16.66
CA LYS A 222 1.74 -20.34 16.05
C LYS A 222 1.24 -19.67 14.77
N THR A 223 1.80 -18.50 14.49
CA THR A 223 1.49 -17.69 13.31
C THR A 223 2.71 -17.59 12.40
N PHE A 224 2.49 -17.57 11.08
CA PHE A 224 3.52 -17.40 10.07
C PHE A 224 3.17 -16.22 9.16
N GLY A 225 4.15 -15.38 8.83
CA GLY A 225 3.98 -14.19 8.00
C GLY A 225 5.10 -13.17 8.21
N CYS A 226 4.99 -12.00 7.58
CA CYS A 226 5.97 -10.93 7.76
C CYS A 226 5.84 -10.29 9.14
N SER A 227 6.98 -10.03 9.80
CA SER A 227 7.00 -9.29 11.07
C SER A 227 6.43 -7.87 10.92
N THR A 228 5.81 -7.37 11.99
CA THR A 228 5.29 -6.00 12.09
C THR A 228 6.39 -4.96 11.84
N LYS A 229 6.04 -3.92 11.09
CA LYS A 229 6.93 -2.79 10.74
C LYS A 229 6.81 -1.71 11.80
N TRP A 230 7.59 -1.87 12.86
CA TRP A 230 7.60 -0.93 13.97
C TRP A 230 8.33 0.37 13.61
N GLY A 231 7.76 1.51 14.01
CA GLY A 231 8.28 2.85 13.77
C GLY A 231 9.59 3.16 14.52
N TRP A 232 10.09 2.27 15.38
CA TRP A 232 11.43 2.37 15.98
C TRP A 232 12.54 1.81 15.09
N LYS A 233 12.23 1.07 14.02
CA LYS A 233 13.24 0.48 13.10
C LYS A 233 13.95 1.50 12.20
N LEU A 234 13.98 2.78 12.59
CA LEU A 234 14.54 3.88 11.82
C LEU A 234 16.04 3.73 11.57
N ASP A 235 16.78 3.21 12.54
CA ASP A 235 18.24 3.06 12.39
C ASP A 235 18.61 1.98 11.38
N TYR A 236 17.82 0.90 11.30
CA TYR A 236 17.98 -0.09 10.25
C TYR A 236 17.65 0.50 8.86
N LYS A 237 16.57 1.27 8.74
CA LYS A 237 16.24 2.00 7.51
C LYS A 237 17.32 2.98 7.07
N LYS A 238 17.87 3.77 8.00
CA LYS A 238 19.01 4.67 7.75
C LYS A 238 20.24 3.88 7.28
N LYS A 239 20.51 2.72 7.90
CA LYS A 239 21.61 1.84 7.50
C LYS A 239 21.41 1.35 6.06
N MET A 240 20.24 0.79 5.72
CA MET A 240 19.94 0.30 4.37
C MET A 240 20.04 1.41 3.32
N ASN A 241 19.51 2.60 3.61
CA ASN A 241 19.63 3.75 2.70
C ASN A 241 21.08 4.19 2.49
N ARG A 242 21.91 4.15 3.55
CA ARG A 242 23.34 4.45 3.43
C ARG A 242 24.07 3.41 2.59
N GLU A 243 23.85 2.13 2.87
CA GLU A 243 24.45 1.04 2.12
C GLU A 243 24.04 1.10 0.64
N TRP A 244 22.79 1.47 0.35
CA TRP A 244 22.35 1.73 -1.03
C TRP A 244 23.11 2.89 -1.67
N ALA A 245 23.21 4.03 -0.98
CA ALA A 245 23.90 5.22 -1.48
C ALA A 245 25.41 5.00 -1.72
N GLU A 246 26.03 4.06 -1.00
CA GLU A 246 27.44 3.68 -1.16
C GLU A 246 27.68 2.69 -2.30
N LYS A 247 26.63 2.09 -2.90
CA LYS A 247 26.80 1.18 -4.03
C LYS A 247 27.42 1.89 -5.23
N PRO A 248 28.33 1.21 -5.97
CA PRO A 248 28.98 1.82 -7.10
C PRO A 248 27.99 2.09 -8.23
N VAL A 249 27.94 3.35 -8.67
CA VAL A 249 27.23 3.75 -9.90
C VAL A 249 28.24 3.83 -11.04
N ARG A 250 27.99 3.05 -12.09
CA ARG A 250 28.82 2.99 -13.30
C ARG A 250 27.95 3.27 -14.51
N LEU A 251 28.55 3.88 -15.53
CA LEU A 251 27.95 4.10 -16.84
C LEU A 251 28.84 3.41 -17.87
N SER A 252 28.23 2.63 -18.76
CA SER A 252 28.94 1.96 -19.88
C SER A 252 28.29 2.35 -21.20
N LYS A 253 29.06 2.33 -22.29
CA LYS A 253 28.53 2.66 -23.61
C LYS A 253 28.02 1.41 -24.32
N LEU A 254 26.93 1.54 -25.06
CA LEU A 254 26.41 0.53 -25.98
C LEU A 254 26.19 1.13 -27.36
N ASP A 255 26.44 0.33 -28.39
CA ASP A 255 25.99 0.59 -29.75
C ASP A 255 24.64 -0.09 -30.00
N GLU A 256 24.18 -0.06 -31.26
CA GLU A 256 22.90 -0.63 -31.67
C GLU A 256 22.82 -2.15 -31.42
N GLU A 257 23.93 -2.87 -31.55
CA GLU A 257 23.97 -4.30 -31.27
C GLU A 257 23.84 -4.56 -29.77
N GLY A 258 24.52 -3.76 -28.94
CA GLY A 258 24.39 -3.80 -27.49
C GLY A 258 22.96 -3.52 -27.02
N ILE A 259 22.29 -2.51 -27.59
CA ILE A 259 20.88 -2.20 -27.28
C ILE A 259 19.95 -3.34 -27.68
N LYS A 260 20.13 -3.91 -28.87
CA LYS A 260 19.38 -5.08 -29.30
C LYS A 260 19.62 -6.28 -28.37
N GLY A 261 20.83 -6.42 -27.83
CA GLY A 261 21.16 -7.39 -26.79
C GLY A 261 20.34 -7.17 -25.51
N LEU A 262 20.28 -5.92 -25.02
CA LEU A 262 19.47 -5.58 -23.84
C LEU A 262 18.01 -5.98 -24.01
N LEU A 263 17.44 -5.69 -25.18
CA LEU A 263 16.03 -5.96 -25.51
C LEU A 263 15.76 -7.43 -25.77
N LYS A 264 16.73 -8.21 -26.23
CA LYS A 264 16.60 -9.67 -26.30
C LYS A 264 16.59 -10.32 -24.92
N ASN A 265 17.28 -9.71 -23.95
CA ASN A 265 17.26 -10.15 -22.56
C ASN A 265 17.59 -11.65 -22.39
N GLU A 266 18.64 -12.12 -23.08
CA GLU A 266 19.08 -13.52 -23.02
C GLU A 266 20.08 -13.77 -21.86
N ASP A 267 20.51 -12.72 -21.17
CA ASP A 267 21.65 -12.74 -20.25
C ASP A 267 21.29 -12.82 -18.75
N SER A 268 20.09 -12.42 -18.33
CA SER A 268 19.73 -12.34 -16.90
C SER A 268 18.67 -13.34 -16.45
N GLY A 269 17.79 -13.80 -17.35
CA GLY A 269 16.60 -14.58 -16.98
C GLY A 269 15.57 -13.81 -16.17
N LYS A 270 15.73 -12.48 -16.02
CA LYS A 270 14.86 -11.61 -15.23
C LYS A 270 13.85 -10.88 -16.11
N LEU A 271 12.75 -10.45 -15.51
CA LEU A 271 11.89 -9.44 -16.09
C LEU A 271 12.63 -8.10 -16.10
N ARG A 272 12.90 -7.55 -17.28
CA ARG A 272 13.78 -6.38 -17.45
C ARG A 272 12.95 -5.16 -17.84
N LEU A 273 12.97 -4.13 -16.98
CA LEU A 273 12.44 -2.81 -17.30
C LEU A 273 13.56 -1.93 -17.84
N ILE A 274 13.40 -1.39 -19.03
CA ILE A 274 14.35 -0.46 -19.66
C ILE A 274 13.67 0.90 -19.78
N ASN A 275 14.26 1.95 -19.21
CA ASN A 275 13.83 3.33 -19.43
C ASN A 275 14.88 4.09 -20.24
N ILE A 276 14.42 4.74 -21.30
CA ILE A 276 15.20 5.59 -22.18
C ILE A 276 14.97 7.04 -21.76
N TRP A 277 16.04 7.72 -21.39
CA TRP A 277 16.00 9.05 -20.78
C TRP A 277 17.17 9.93 -21.24
N ALA A 278 17.12 11.23 -20.95
CA ALA A 278 18.26 12.11 -21.14
C ALA A 278 18.32 13.21 -20.08
N THR A 279 19.51 13.72 -19.75
CA THR A 279 19.69 14.76 -18.72
C THR A 279 19.01 16.09 -19.04
N TRP A 280 18.69 16.35 -20.31
CA TRP A 280 17.99 17.55 -20.77
C TRP A 280 16.47 17.35 -20.89
N CYS A 281 15.97 16.13 -20.72
CA CYS A 281 14.55 15.81 -20.75
C CYS A 281 13.93 16.05 -19.36
N GLY A 282 13.11 17.10 -19.24
CA GLY A 282 12.47 17.49 -17.97
C GLY A 282 11.68 16.36 -17.30
N PRO A 283 10.69 15.74 -17.97
CA PRO A 283 9.93 14.64 -17.39
C PRO A 283 10.82 13.47 -16.96
N CYS A 284 11.79 13.09 -17.81
CA CYS A 284 12.71 12.00 -17.53
C CYS A 284 13.46 12.15 -16.20
N ILE A 285 13.98 13.35 -15.92
CA ILE A 285 14.75 13.57 -14.67
C ILE A 285 13.85 13.64 -13.42
N LEU A 286 12.57 14.00 -13.60
CA LEU A 286 11.59 14.06 -12.51
C LEU A 286 11.14 12.67 -12.08
N GLU A 287 10.89 11.78 -13.04
CA GLU A 287 10.43 10.40 -12.75
C GLU A 287 11.58 9.44 -12.39
N PHE A 288 12.83 9.75 -12.74
CA PHE A 288 13.97 8.83 -12.55
C PHE A 288 14.10 8.23 -11.14
N PRO A 289 13.91 9.00 -10.04
CA PRO A 289 13.99 8.45 -8.68
C PRO A 289 13.02 7.29 -8.43
N GLU A 290 11.84 7.30 -9.05
CA GLU A 290 10.83 6.24 -8.88
C GLU A 290 11.29 4.92 -9.51
N PHE A 291 12.03 4.94 -10.62
CA PHE A 291 12.64 3.72 -11.16
C PHE A 291 13.70 3.13 -10.22
N ILE A 292 14.43 3.98 -9.48
CA ILE A 292 15.36 3.51 -8.46
C ILE A 292 14.60 2.90 -7.29
N VAL A 293 13.44 3.46 -6.92
CA VAL A 293 12.52 2.81 -5.96
C VAL A 293 12.08 1.44 -6.47
N LEU A 294 11.66 1.29 -7.74
CA LEU A 294 11.29 -0.02 -8.31
C LEU A 294 12.44 -1.02 -8.26
N GLN A 295 13.66 -0.60 -8.59
CA GLN A 295 14.84 -1.45 -8.48
C GLN A 295 15.08 -1.91 -7.04
N ARG A 296 14.85 -1.04 -6.05
CA ARG A 296 14.98 -1.40 -4.64
C ARG A 296 13.86 -2.33 -4.17
N MET A 297 12.64 -2.13 -4.65
CA MET A 297 11.49 -2.98 -4.35
C MET A 297 11.67 -4.39 -4.91
N TYR A 298 11.93 -4.49 -6.21
CA TYR A 298 11.82 -5.75 -6.94
C TYR A 298 13.17 -6.39 -7.27
N GLY A 299 14.28 -5.66 -7.21
CA GLY A 299 15.59 -6.14 -7.67
C GLY A 299 16.22 -7.27 -6.86
N ALA A 300 15.65 -7.60 -5.70
CA ALA A 300 16.00 -8.80 -4.93
C ALA A 300 15.29 -10.08 -5.43
N ARG A 301 14.38 -9.94 -6.42
CA ARG A 301 13.65 -11.00 -7.09
C ARG A 301 14.16 -11.14 -8.53
N ASP A 302 13.39 -11.83 -9.38
CA ASP A 302 13.68 -12.03 -10.81
C ASP A 302 13.30 -10.79 -11.65
N PHE A 303 13.69 -9.61 -11.17
CA PHE A 303 13.47 -8.31 -11.81
C PHE A 303 14.77 -7.50 -11.87
N GLU A 304 14.90 -6.68 -12.91
CA GLU A 304 15.91 -5.63 -12.95
C GLU A 304 15.44 -4.39 -13.73
N PHE A 305 15.87 -3.23 -13.25
CA PHE A 305 15.78 -1.97 -13.95
C PHE A 305 17.11 -1.67 -14.67
N VAL A 306 17.02 -1.28 -15.94
CA VAL A 306 18.12 -0.83 -16.78
C VAL A 306 17.84 0.60 -17.24
N SER A 307 18.78 1.50 -16.99
CA SER A 307 18.69 2.87 -17.49
C SER A 307 19.52 3.03 -18.76
N LEU A 308 18.91 3.58 -19.82
CA LEU A 308 19.56 3.82 -21.10
C LEU A 308 19.49 5.32 -21.43
N SER A 309 20.62 6.01 -21.28
CA SER A 309 20.74 7.42 -21.61
C SER A 309 20.85 7.64 -23.12
N ALA A 310 20.02 8.54 -23.61
CA ALA A 310 20.00 9.11 -24.95
C ALA A 310 20.78 10.44 -25.04
N ASP A 311 21.52 10.82 -23.99
CA ASP A 311 22.44 11.95 -24.05
C ASP A 311 23.49 11.76 -25.16
N ASN A 312 24.12 12.86 -25.60
CA ASN A 312 25.22 12.74 -26.57
C ASN A 312 26.42 12.05 -25.91
N PRO A 313 27.23 11.26 -26.64
CA PRO A 313 28.39 10.57 -26.09
C PRO A 313 29.40 11.47 -25.36
N GLU A 314 29.46 12.76 -25.74
CA GLU A 314 30.30 13.80 -25.11
C GLU A 314 29.74 14.28 -23.76
N GLN A 315 28.47 14.01 -23.46
CA GLN A 315 27.83 14.34 -22.18
C GLN A 315 27.87 13.18 -21.17
N GLU A 316 28.73 12.16 -21.39
CA GLU A 316 28.90 11.01 -20.50
C GLU A 316 29.12 11.41 -19.03
N ASP A 317 30.00 12.37 -18.77
CA ASP A 317 30.27 12.84 -17.40
C ASP A 317 29.04 13.45 -16.74
N LYS A 318 28.21 14.17 -17.51
CA LYS A 318 26.97 14.78 -17.03
C LYS A 318 25.93 13.71 -16.70
N ALA A 319 25.75 12.72 -17.58
CA ALA A 319 24.87 11.58 -17.34
C ALA A 319 25.33 10.77 -16.12
N LEU A 320 26.62 10.46 -16.01
CA LEU A 320 27.18 9.75 -14.86
C LEU A 320 27.03 10.55 -13.55
N ALA A 321 27.21 11.87 -13.58
CA ALA A 321 26.99 12.73 -12.42
C ALA A 321 25.54 12.67 -11.95
N PHE A 322 24.57 12.76 -12.86
CA PHE A 322 23.14 12.61 -12.54
C PHE A 322 22.85 11.23 -11.93
N LEU A 323 23.34 10.16 -12.55
CA LEU A 323 23.14 8.79 -12.05
C LEU A 323 23.70 8.60 -10.63
N LYS A 324 24.87 9.19 -10.33
CA LYS A 324 25.46 9.18 -8.98
C LYS A 324 24.62 9.98 -8.00
N GLU A 325 24.14 11.16 -8.38
CA GLU A 325 23.24 11.98 -7.57
C GLU A 325 21.96 11.22 -7.20
N LYS A 326 21.38 10.50 -8.18
CA LYS A 326 20.17 9.69 -7.98
C LYS A 326 20.44 8.32 -7.36
N GLN A 327 21.69 8.00 -7.02
CA GLN A 327 22.09 6.72 -6.43
C GLN A 327 21.62 5.53 -7.27
N ALA A 328 21.79 5.63 -8.58
CA ALA A 328 21.32 4.67 -9.58
C ALA A 328 22.18 3.39 -9.60
N ALA A 329 22.13 2.63 -8.51
CA ALA A 329 22.87 1.38 -8.32
C ALA A 329 22.22 0.21 -9.08
N CYS A 330 22.14 0.37 -10.41
CA CYS A 330 21.59 -0.56 -11.39
C CYS A 330 22.48 -0.56 -12.65
N PRO A 331 22.25 -1.45 -13.62
CA PRO A 331 22.86 -1.32 -14.94
C PRO A 331 22.47 0.02 -15.57
N ASN A 332 23.48 0.82 -15.94
CA ASN A 332 23.27 2.08 -16.65
C ASN A 332 24.12 2.09 -17.93
N TYR A 333 23.48 2.49 -19.01
CA TYR A 333 24.09 2.55 -20.33
C TYR A 333 23.90 3.93 -20.96
N LEU A 334 24.85 4.31 -21.81
CA LEU A 334 24.79 5.48 -22.67
C LEU A 334 24.89 5.00 -24.11
N PHE A 335 24.04 5.51 -24.99
CA PHE A 335 24.18 5.22 -26.40
C PHE A 335 25.47 5.84 -26.95
N SER A 336 26.28 5.03 -27.63
CA SER A 336 27.67 5.34 -28.00
C SER A 336 27.80 6.29 -29.19
N LYS A 337 26.72 6.52 -29.94
CA LYS A 337 26.73 7.34 -31.16
C LYS A 337 25.89 8.60 -30.98
N ASP A 338 26.29 9.68 -31.66
CA ASP A 338 25.46 10.88 -31.81
C ASP A 338 24.47 10.72 -32.97
N ASP A 339 23.66 9.66 -32.93
CA ASP A 339 22.61 9.37 -33.90
C ASP A 339 21.34 8.92 -33.18
N LYS A 340 20.43 9.86 -32.94
CA LYS A 340 19.19 9.58 -32.20
C LYS A 340 18.26 8.65 -32.97
N TYR A 341 18.31 8.64 -34.30
CA TYR A 341 17.45 7.77 -35.09
C TYR A 341 17.96 6.33 -35.07
N ALA A 342 19.28 6.12 -35.09
CA ALA A 342 19.85 4.80 -34.87
C ALA A 342 19.48 4.24 -33.48
N LEU A 343 19.43 5.07 -32.45
CA LEU A 343 18.93 4.69 -31.12
C LEU A 343 17.46 4.27 -31.19
N ILE A 344 16.59 5.07 -31.81
CA ILE A 344 15.16 4.79 -31.93
C ILE A 344 14.94 3.45 -32.63
N GLU A 345 15.55 3.25 -33.80
CA GLU A 345 15.45 2.00 -34.58
C GLU A 345 16.03 0.78 -33.86
N ALA A 346 17.04 0.98 -33.02
CA ALA A 346 17.61 -0.09 -32.21
C ALA A 346 16.74 -0.45 -31.01
N VAL A 347 16.03 0.52 -30.42
CA VAL A 347 15.18 0.35 -29.24
C VAL A 347 13.84 -0.28 -29.63
N ASP A 348 13.11 0.39 -30.52
CA ASP A 348 11.78 -0.01 -30.92
C ASP A 348 11.38 0.76 -32.19
N PRO A 349 11.28 0.10 -33.36
CA PRO A 349 10.87 0.77 -34.60
C PRO A 349 9.47 1.39 -34.55
N GLU A 350 8.63 1.01 -33.57
CA GLU A 350 7.31 1.61 -33.36
C GLU A 350 7.37 2.88 -32.48
N TRP A 351 8.50 3.12 -31.80
CA TRP A 351 8.69 4.30 -30.98
C TRP A 351 8.91 5.54 -31.83
N ASN A 352 8.15 6.60 -31.54
CA ASN A 352 8.21 7.86 -32.30
C ASN A 352 9.44 8.74 -31.97
N GLY A 353 10.27 8.33 -31.00
CA GLY A 353 11.48 9.03 -30.58
C GLY A 353 11.32 10.06 -29.47
N ALA A 354 10.10 10.30 -28.97
CA ALA A 354 9.90 11.19 -27.84
C ALA A 354 10.38 10.53 -26.53
N LEU A 355 11.01 11.31 -25.66
CA LEU A 355 11.42 10.87 -24.33
C LEU A 355 10.44 11.37 -23.25
N PRO A 356 10.28 10.66 -22.13
CA PRO A 356 10.84 9.34 -21.83
C PRO A 356 10.12 8.22 -22.58
N TYR A 357 10.80 7.08 -22.74
CA TYR A 357 10.21 5.84 -23.26
C TYR A 357 10.58 4.67 -22.35
N SER A 358 9.61 3.83 -22.00
CA SER A 358 9.83 2.69 -21.11
C SER A 358 9.33 1.39 -21.74
N ILE A 359 10.07 0.31 -21.57
CA ILE A 359 9.71 -1.02 -22.09
C ILE A 359 10.04 -2.10 -21.06
N LEU A 360 9.07 -3.00 -20.83
CA LEU A 360 9.21 -4.17 -19.97
C LEU A 360 9.34 -5.41 -20.85
N VAL A 361 10.42 -6.17 -20.67
CA VAL A 361 10.80 -7.27 -21.54
C VAL A 361 11.04 -8.55 -20.74
N GLU A 362 10.42 -9.63 -21.16
CA GLU A 362 10.71 -10.99 -20.69
C GLU A 362 12.06 -11.50 -21.22
N PRO A 363 12.62 -12.55 -20.61
CA PRO A 363 13.72 -13.30 -21.22
C PRO A 363 13.35 -13.81 -22.60
N GLY A 364 14.24 -13.63 -23.59
CA GLY A 364 13.97 -13.99 -24.99
C GLY A 364 13.33 -12.86 -25.81
N GLY A 365 13.09 -11.69 -25.21
CA GLY A 365 12.90 -10.43 -25.93
C GLY A 365 11.46 -10.06 -26.24
N LYS A 366 10.50 -10.75 -25.63
CA LYS A 366 9.09 -10.37 -25.73
C LYS A 366 8.82 -9.13 -24.87
N ALA A 367 8.46 -8.04 -25.52
CA ALA A 367 7.96 -6.84 -24.86
C ALA A 367 6.53 -7.09 -24.35
N VAL A 368 6.34 -7.03 -23.03
CA VAL A 368 5.03 -7.25 -22.37
C VAL A 368 4.34 -5.95 -21.98
N TRP A 369 5.09 -4.85 -21.93
CA TRP A 369 4.55 -3.50 -21.71
C TRP A 369 5.48 -2.47 -22.35
N LYS A 370 4.90 -1.43 -22.94
CA LYS A 370 5.58 -0.31 -23.60
C LYS A 370 4.84 0.96 -23.22
N HIS A 371 5.57 2.05 -22.93
CA HIS A 371 4.96 3.31 -22.55
C HIS A 371 5.75 4.52 -23.05
N GLN A 372 5.03 5.46 -23.64
CA GLN A 372 5.56 6.71 -24.16
C GLN A 372 5.12 7.86 -23.26
N GLY A 373 6.08 8.60 -22.71
CA GLY A 373 5.84 9.71 -21.80
C GLY A 373 5.97 9.31 -20.33
N GLU A 374 5.54 10.20 -19.43
CA GLU A 374 5.62 10.00 -17.98
C GLU A 374 4.89 8.74 -17.54
N VAL A 375 5.56 7.92 -16.72
CA VAL A 375 5.02 6.64 -16.26
C VAL A 375 4.04 6.85 -15.10
N ASP A 376 2.88 6.20 -15.17
CA ASP A 376 2.07 5.93 -13.98
C ASP A 376 2.71 4.77 -13.21
N PHE A 377 3.38 5.08 -12.10
CA PHE A 377 4.09 4.07 -11.32
C PHE A 377 3.15 3.13 -10.56
N TYR A 378 1.90 3.51 -10.32
CA TYR A 378 0.92 2.57 -9.73
C TYR A 378 0.55 1.51 -10.76
N GLU A 379 0.24 1.92 -11.99
CA GLU A 379 -0.02 0.99 -13.09
C GLU A 379 1.20 0.10 -13.36
N LEU A 380 2.40 0.68 -13.48
CA LEU A 380 3.61 -0.09 -13.76
C LEU A 380 3.93 -1.11 -12.66
N LYS A 381 3.80 -0.73 -11.38
CA LYS A 381 3.99 -1.67 -10.28
C LYS A 381 2.99 -2.83 -10.36
N ARG A 382 1.72 -2.56 -10.71
CA ARG A 382 0.70 -3.61 -10.93
C ARG A 382 1.07 -4.54 -12.07
N VAL A 383 1.45 -3.99 -13.22
CA VAL A 383 1.93 -4.77 -14.37
C VAL A 383 3.09 -5.69 -13.96
N ILE A 384 4.03 -5.18 -13.16
CA ILE A 384 5.17 -5.97 -12.67
C ILE A 384 4.70 -7.09 -11.73
N VAL A 385 3.95 -6.79 -10.67
CA VAL A 385 3.61 -7.80 -9.65
C VAL A 385 2.52 -8.79 -10.07
N GLU A 386 1.72 -8.46 -11.09
CA GLU A 386 0.73 -9.37 -11.69
C GLU A 386 1.34 -10.24 -12.81
N HIS A 387 2.56 -9.92 -13.25
CA HIS A 387 3.30 -10.75 -14.20
C HIS A 387 3.64 -12.13 -13.62
N GLU A 388 3.55 -13.19 -14.43
CA GLU A 388 3.74 -14.58 -13.99
C GLU A 388 5.13 -14.88 -13.39
N MET A 389 6.15 -14.17 -13.85
CA MET A 389 7.52 -14.26 -13.32
C MET A 389 7.68 -13.62 -11.93
N MET A 390 6.77 -12.73 -11.57
CA MET A 390 6.80 -12.00 -10.31
C MET A 390 5.72 -12.57 -9.39
N GLY A 391 4.45 -12.25 -9.61
CA GLY A 391 3.38 -12.65 -8.70
C GLY A 391 3.42 -11.92 -7.33
N ARG A 392 2.26 -11.92 -6.68
CA ARG A 392 2.00 -11.29 -5.37
C ARG A 392 2.29 -12.19 -4.17
N TYR A 393 2.54 -13.47 -4.42
CA TYR A 393 2.81 -14.49 -3.42
C TYR A 393 3.81 -15.51 -3.99
N TYR A 394 4.27 -16.43 -3.13
CA TYR A 394 5.32 -17.41 -3.40
C TYR A 394 4.97 -18.47 -4.44
#